data_AF-A0AAU3U411-F1
#
_entry.id   AF-A0AAU3U411-F1
#
_cell.length_a   1.000
_cell.length_b   1.000
_cell.length_c   1.000
_cell.angle_alpha   90.00
_cell.angle_beta   90.00
_cell.angle_gamma   90.00
#
_symmetry.space_group_name_H-M   'P 1'
#
loop_
_entity.id
_entity.type
_entity.pdbx_description
1 polymer ?
#
loop_
_entity_poly.entity_id
_entity_poly.type
_entity_poly.pdbx_seq_one_letter_code
_entity_poly.pdbx_strand_id
1 'polypeptide(L)'
;MRLRLPEERPTEPPTGYKIAHPVLSQDGTRGGFTGVSLGGALPYGALADASCVYGLRHRAPHRRCDCGFHCVHDRAAAEALLCTAEHRAAVLLEVSVLGAYIRFERGFRYARQRVRTATVGPCTCGTVAAALADAGWGRPGWLALAPSCAGCVHGRPSLSLAAFARLAGEGLRMVADSGDARTPVGLGAAEGLGVPELIAEAALLQARLDWFQTQLGRLGGDAGGGRHR
;
A
#
# COMPACT_ATOMS: atom_id res chain seq x y z
N MET A 1 32.69 -1.04 15.52
CA MET A 1 31.85 -0.29 16.48
C MET A 1 30.37 -0.50 16.11
N ARG A 2 29.57 -1.20 16.91
CA ARG A 2 28.11 -1.30 16.65
C ARG A 2 27.45 -0.03 17.18
N LEU A 3 27.24 0.95 16.31
CA LEU A 3 26.45 2.15 16.64
C LEU A 3 25.04 1.71 17.06
N ARG A 4 24.75 1.79 18.36
CA ARG A 4 23.38 1.69 18.86
C ARG A 4 22.71 3.01 18.51
N LEU A 5 21.70 2.95 17.64
CA LEU A 5 20.80 4.08 17.43
C LEU A 5 20.06 4.38 18.75
N PRO A 6 19.70 5.64 19.02
CA PRO A 6 18.84 5.99 20.15
C PRO A 6 17.57 5.14 20.15
N GLU A 7 17.15 4.72 21.35
CA GLU A 7 15.89 4.01 21.54
C GLU A 7 14.81 5.02 21.94
N GLU A 8 13.82 5.21 21.08
CA GLU A 8 12.63 6.02 21.37
C GLU A 8 11.51 5.13 21.93
N ARG A 9 10.82 5.62 22.97
CA ARG A 9 9.63 4.98 23.55
C ARG A 9 8.55 6.04 23.77
N PRO A 10 7.85 6.46 22.70
CA PRO A 10 6.81 7.48 22.84
C PRO A 10 5.65 6.97 23.70
N THR A 11 4.99 7.88 24.42
CA THR A 11 3.81 7.57 25.26
C THR A 11 2.59 7.18 24.44
N GLU A 12 2.49 7.71 23.22
CA GLU A 12 1.45 7.40 22.26
C GLU A 12 2.05 6.83 20.97
N PRO A 13 1.36 5.91 20.27
CA PRO A 13 1.79 5.44 18.97
C PRO A 13 1.96 6.60 17.98
N PRO A 14 3.09 6.71 17.26
CA PRO A 14 3.24 7.71 16.22
C PRO A 14 2.16 7.55 15.13
N THR A 15 1.71 8.67 14.57
CA THR A 15 0.86 8.68 13.38
C THR A 15 1.73 8.78 12.14
N GLY A 16 1.33 8.10 11.07
CA GLY A 16 1.90 8.34 9.75
C GLY A 16 0.88 8.16 8.64
N TYR A 17 1.31 8.46 7.42
CA TYR A 17 0.45 8.48 6.24
C TYR A 17 1.05 7.64 5.11
N LYS A 18 0.19 6.96 4.35
CA LYS A 18 0.61 6.17 3.19
C LYS A 18 -0.55 5.99 2.22
N ILE A 19 -0.27 5.46 1.04
CA ILE A 19 -1.31 5.09 0.08
C ILE A 19 -1.41 3.56 -0.08
N ALA A 20 -2.61 3.07 -0.36
CA ALA A 20 -2.86 1.66 -0.60
C ALA A 20 -4.11 1.47 -1.47
N HIS A 21 -4.21 0.35 -2.16
CA HIS A 21 -5.45 0.00 -2.87
C HIS A 21 -6.38 -0.76 -1.92
N PRO A 22 -7.66 -0.34 -1.80
CA PRO A 22 -8.65 -1.11 -1.06
C PRO A 22 -8.94 -2.41 -1.80
N VAL A 23 -9.10 -3.51 -1.06
CA VAL A 23 -9.40 -4.83 -1.61
C VAL A 23 -10.51 -5.52 -0.84
N LEU A 24 -11.29 -6.35 -1.53
CA LEU A 24 -12.36 -7.17 -0.99
C LEU A 24 -12.01 -8.65 -1.20
N SER A 25 -12.19 -9.48 -0.18
CA SER A 25 -12.03 -10.92 -0.35
C SER A 25 -13.05 -11.47 -1.35
N GLN A 26 -12.70 -12.55 -2.05
CA GLN A 26 -13.56 -13.17 -3.08
C GLN A 26 -14.94 -13.57 -2.54
N ASP A 27 -15.01 -14.00 -1.28
CA ASP A 27 -16.26 -14.36 -0.60
C ASP A 27 -17.07 -13.14 -0.10
N GLY A 28 -16.55 -11.92 -0.29
CA GLY A 28 -17.18 -10.66 0.11
C GLY A 28 -17.19 -10.41 1.62
N THR A 29 -16.54 -11.25 2.43
CA THR A 29 -16.64 -11.18 3.89
C THR A 29 -15.60 -10.29 4.56
N ARG A 30 -14.54 -9.89 3.84
CA ARG A 30 -13.40 -9.15 4.41
C ARG A 30 -12.94 -8.01 3.53
N GLY A 31 -12.82 -6.83 4.14
CA GLY A 31 -12.14 -5.68 3.55
C GLY A 31 -10.67 -5.64 3.99
N GLY A 32 -9.81 -5.14 3.12
CA GLY A 32 -8.40 -4.97 3.43
C GLY A 32 -7.72 -4.00 2.48
N PHE A 33 -6.40 -3.97 2.51
CA PHE A 33 -5.60 -3.11 1.66
C PHE A 33 -4.42 -3.88 1.07
N THR A 34 -3.95 -3.44 -0.08
CA THR A 34 -2.66 -3.86 -0.62
C THR A 34 -1.78 -2.64 -0.87
N GLY A 35 -0.49 -2.73 -0.53
CA GLY A 35 0.46 -1.64 -0.74
C GLY A 35 0.68 -1.34 -2.22
N VAL A 36 1.20 -0.15 -2.51
CA VAL A 36 1.55 0.28 -3.88
C VAL A 36 3.00 -0.05 -4.27
N SER A 37 3.81 -0.53 -3.32
CA SER A 37 5.24 -0.84 -3.50
C SER A 37 5.53 -2.35 -3.37
N LEU A 38 6.77 -2.75 -3.04
CA LEU A 38 7.22 -4.14 -2.85
C LEU A 38 6.30 -5.00 -1.97
N GLY A 39 5.64 -4.40 -0.96
CA GLY A 39 4.67 -5.08 -0.10
C GLY A 39 3.28 -5.32 -0.73
N GLY A 40 3.04 -4.86 -1.97
CA GLY A 40 1.76 -4.93 -2.68
C GLY A 40 1.37 -6.33 -3.19
N ALA A 41 2.15 -7.36 -2.86
CA ALA A 41 1.86 -8.74 -3.20
C ALA A 41 0.84 -9.38 -2.24
N LEU A 42 0.81 -8.95 -0.97
CA LEU A 42 0.00 -9.58 0.07
C LEU A 42 -1.00 -8.58 0.67
N PRO A 43 -2.31 -8.81 0.45
CA PRO A 43 -3.36 -8.08 1.15
C PRO A 43 -3.25 -8.19 2.67
N TYR A 44 -3.54 -7.09 3.36
CA TYR A 44 -3.52 -6.99 4.83
C TYR A 44 -4.79 -6.31 5.35
N GLY A 45 -5.18 -6.65 6.58
CA GLY A 45 -6.33 -6.04 7.25
C GLY A 45 -6.04 -4.63 7.80
N ALA A 46 -7.06 -3.94 8.30
CA ALA A 46 -6.90 -2.63 8.93
C ALA A 46 -5.95 -2.68 10.15
N LEU A 47 -5.98 -3.77 10.92
CA LEU A 47 -4.95 -4.12 11.89
C LEU A 47 -4.13 -5.29 11.33
N ALA A 48 -2.81 -5.13 11.24
CA ALA A 48 -1.94 -6.15 10.67
C ALA A 48 -0.52 -6.08 11.21
N ASP A 49 0.12 -7.24 11.30
CA ASP A 49 1.54 -7.42 11.57
C ASP A 49 2.30 -7.61 10.25
N ALA A 50 3.50 -7.05 10.18
CA ALA A 50 4.38 -7.15 9.03
C ALA A 50 5.09 -8.50 9.02
N SER A 51 5.22 -9.08 7.84
CA SER A 51 6.00 -10.28 7.58
C SER A 51 7.14 -9.98 6.62
N CYS A 52 8.14 -10.86 6.58
CA CYS A 52 9.19 -10.78 5.56
C CYS A 52 8.64 -11.29 4.22
N VAL A 53 8.60 -10.42 3.22
CA VAL A 53 8.13 -10.79 1.86
C VAL A 53 9.02 -11.86 1.21
N TYR A 54 10.29 -11.93 1.61
CA TYR A 54 11.23 -12.95 1.15
C TYR A 54 11.13 -14.28 1.92
N GLY A 55 10.24 -14.41 2.91
CA GLY A 55 10.11 -15.63 3.72
C GLY A 55 11.30 -15.91 4.65
N LEU A 56 12.17 -14.93 4.88
CA LEU A 56 13.32 -15.08 5.77
C LEU A 56 12.88 -15.11 7.24
N ARG A 57 13.62 -15.90 8.04
CA ARG A 57 13.35 -16.05 9.47
C ARG A 57 13.98 -14.90 10.26
N HIS A 58 13.25 -13.80 10.38
CA HIS A 58 13.58 -12.70 11.30
C HIS A 58 12.32 -11.92 11.68
N ARG A 59 12.39 -11.16 12.78
CA ARG A 59 11.31 -10.27 13.19
C ARG A 59 11.28 -9.02 12.29
N ALA A 60 10.12 -8.68 11.75
CA ALA A 60 9.92 -7.41 11.07
C ALA A 60 9.71 -6.26 12.09
N PRO A 61 10.23 -5.04 11.83
CA PRO A 61 11.18 -4.71 10.78
C PRO A 61 12.61 -5.15 11.19
N HIS A 62 13.32 -5.79 10.27
CA HIS A 62 14.72 -6.15 10.48
C HIS A 62 15.62 -5.09 9.83
N ARG A 63 16.68 -4.63 10.52
CA ARG A 63 17.53 -3.52 10.05
C ARG A 63 18.22 -3.77 8.70
N ARG A 64 18.50 -5.04 8.39
CA ARG A 64 19.17 -5.48 7.14
C ARG A 64 18.22 -6.12 6.12
N CYS A 65 16.92 -5.92 6.30
CA CYS A 65 15.90 -6.35 5.36
C CYS A 65 15.00 -5.14 5.08
N ASP A 66 14.27 -5.17 3.98
CA ASP A 66 13.24 -4.20 3.61
C ASP A 66 11.87 -4.52 4.24
N CYS A 67 11.75 -5.63 4.99
CA CYS A 67 10.50 -6.03 5.64
C CYS A 67 9.96 -4.96 6.61
N GLY A 68 8.64 -4.91 6.72
CA GLY A 68 7.93 -3.91 7.51
C GLY A 68 6.90 -3.17 6.66
N PHE A 69 5.92 -2.59 7.34
CA PHE A 69 5.10 -1.57 6.71
C PHE A 69 5.86 -0.25 6.66
N HIS A 70 5.55 0.59 5.68
CA HIS A 70 6.15 1.90 5.49
C HIS A 70 5.06 2.99 5.51
N CYS A 71 5.35 4.13 6.13
CA CYS A 71 4.56 5.35 6.02
C CYS A 71 5.48 6.57 6.09
N VAL A 72 5.02 7.69 5.55
CA VAL A 72 5.66 9.00 5.72
C VAL A 72 5.09 9.72 6.95
N HIS A 73 5.83 10.69 7.48
CA HIS A 73 5.35 11.51 8.60
C HIS A 73 4.25 12.48 8.18
N ASP A 74 4.39 13.04 6.99
CA ASP A 74 3.57 14.14 6.50
C ASP A 74 2.44 13.67 5.59
N ARG A 75 1.25 14.24 5.79
CA ARG A 75 0.05 13.88 5.02
C ARG A 75 0.18 14.34 3.57
N ALA A 76 0.65 15.56 3.32
CA ALA A 76 0.76 16.11 1.97
C ALA A 76 1.77 15.30 1.13
N ALA A 77 2.86 14.81 1.74
CA ALA A 77 3.80 13.92 1.09
C ALA A 77 3.17 12.59 0.64
N ALA A 78 2.25 12.02 1.43
CA ALA A 78 1.50 10.84 1.01
C ALA A 78 0.45 11.16 -0.07
N GLU A 79 -0.21 12.31 0.03
CA GLU A 79 -1.19 12.77 -0.97
C GLU A 79 -0.53 13.07 -2.33
N ALA A 80 0.70 13.58 -2.34
CA ALA A 80 1.46 13.82 -3.57
C ALA A 80 1.68 12.53 -4.38
N LEU A 81 1.77 11.37 -3.72
CA LEU A 81 1.89 10.08 -4.39
C LEU A 81 0.62 9.73 -5.20
N LEU A 82 -0.56 10.25 -4.83
CA LEU A 82 -1.81 10.02 -5.57
C LEU A 82 -1.87 10.77 -6.91
N CYS A 83 -0.94 11.69 -7.18
CA CYS A 83 -0.87 12.41 -8.44
C CYS A 83 -0.38 11.54 -9.60
N THR A 84 0.39 10.48 -9.31
CA THR A 84 0.86 9.56 -10.35
C THR A 84 -0.30 8.73 -10.89
N ALA A 85 -0.27 8.41 -12.18
CA ALA A 85 -1.38 7.72 -12.84
C ALA A 85 -1.63 6.34 -12.21
N GLU A 86 -0.54 5.67 -11.82
CA GLU A 86 -0.47 4.35 -11.21
C GLU A 86 -1.15 4.30 -9.83
N HIS A 87 -1.21 5.44 -9.15
CA HIS A 87 -1.68 5.53 -7.75
C HIS A 87 -2.96 6.33 -7.59
N ARG A 88 -3.50 6.89 -8.68
CA ARG A 88 -4.69 7.74 -8.65
C ARG A 88 -5.93 7.05 -8.08
N ALA A 89 -6.01 5.72 -8.22
CA ALA A 89 -7.10 4.91 -7.66
C ALA A 89 -6.81 4.38 -6.23
N ALA A 90 -5.65 4.66 -5.66
CA ALA A 90 -5.34 4.32 -4.27
C ALA A 90 -6.10 5.24 -3.30
N VAL A 91 -6.21 4.80 -2.06
CA VAL A 91 -6.73 5.59 -0.95
C VAL A 91 -5.57 6.07 -0.08
N LEU A 92 -5.71 7.26 0.49
CA LEU A 92 -4.79 7.76 1.51
C LEU A 92 -5.18 7.14 2.86
N LEU A 93 -4.21 6.56 3.54
CA LEU A 93 -4.35 5.95 4.84
C LEU A 93 -3.65 6.79 5.90
N GLU A 94 -4.37 7.11 6.97
CA GLU A 94 -3.80 7.51 8.25
C GLU A 94 -3.65 6.27 9.13
N VAL A 95 -2.42 6.04 9.62
CA VAL A 95 -2.09 4.83 10.37
C VAL A 95 -1.46 5.16 11.71
N SER A 96 -1.84 4.41 12.74
CA SER A 96 -1.08 4.32 13.99
C SER A 96 0.06 3.33 13.81
N VAL A 97 1.29 3.78 14.06
CA VAL A 97 2.51 2.99 14.02
C VAL A 97 2.64 2.20 15.32
N LEU A 98 2.50 0.88 15.25
CA LEU A 98 2.48 -0.02 16.40
C LEU A 98 3.67 -0.99 16.38
N GLY A 99 4.00 -1.50 17.56
CA GLY A 99 5.11 -2.43 17.75
C GLY A 99 6.47 -1.78 17.52
N ALA A 100 7.46 -2.60 17.17
CA ALA A 100 8.81 -2.09 16.89
C ALA A 100 8.82 -1.29 15.58
N TYR A 101 9.50 -0.15 15.57
CA TYR A 101 9.67 0.67 14.39
C TYR A 101 11.12 1.17 14.24
N ILE A 102 11.45 1.55 13.02
CA ILE A 102 12.65 2.28 12.65
C ILE A 102 12.16 3.61 12.10
N ARG A 103 12.56 4.72 12.73
CA ARG A 103 12.28 6.06 12.26
C ARG A 103 13.36 6.49 11.28
N PHE A 104 12.93 7.02 10.15
CA PHE A 104 13.74 7.70 9.17
C PHE A 104 13.36 9.18 9.15
N GLU A 105 14.17 9.99 8.48
CA GLU A 105 13.91 11.41 8.29
C GLU A 105 12.51 11.66 7.71
N ARG A 106 12.12 10.88 6.69
CA ARG A 106 10.85 11.08 5.97
C ARG A 106 9.69 10.19 6.43
N GLY A 107 9.92 9.25 7.35
CA GLY A 107 8.85 8.33 7.74
C GLY A 107 9.24 7.23 8.72
N PHE A 108 8.42 6.18 8.75
CA PHE A 108 8.60 5.01 9.60
C PHE A 108 8.62 3.72 8.78
N ARG A 109 9.40 2.75 9.27
CA ARG A 109 9.23 1.34 8.92
C ARG A 109 8.92 0.54 10.18
N TYR A 110 7.81 -0.20 10.20
CA TYR A 110 7.25 -0.70 11.45
C TYR A 110 6.61 -2.08 11.38
N ALA A 111 6.50 -2.71 12.56
CA ALA A 111 6.11 -4.10 12.73
C ALA A 111 4.61 -4.30 12.67
N ARG A 112 3.81 -3.33 13.11
CA ARG A 112 2.36 -3.45 13.18
C ARG A 112 1.69 -2.11 12.88
N GLN A 113 0.54 -2.13 12.23
CA GLN A 113 -0.28 -0.93 12.03
C GLN A 113 -1.68 -1.15 12.51
N ARG A 114 -2.33 -0.04 12.84
CA ARG A 114 -3.78 0.12 12.71
C ARG A 114 -4.08 1.25 11.72
N VAL A 115 -4.82 0.96 10.66
CA VAL A 115 -5.41 1.98 9.80
C VAL A 115 -6.59 2.62 10.54
N ARG A 116 -6.54 3.93 10.72
CA ARG A 116 -7.55 4.70 11.46
C ARG A 116 -8.56 5.33 10.51
N THR A 117 -8.02 5.98 9.46
CA THR A 117 -8.82 6.66 8.44
C THR A 117 -8.30 6.26 7.07
N ALA A 118 -9.23 6.04 6.14
CA ALA A 118 -8.95 5.92 4.73
C ALA A 118 -9.74 7.00 3.96
N THR A 119 -9.01 7.93 3.36
CA THR A 119 -9.56 8.98 2.50
C THR A 119 -9.58 8.49 1.05
N VAL A 120 -10.77 8.47 0.48
CA VAL A 120 -11.06 7.99 -0.87
C VAL A 120 -11.04 9.18 -1.81
N GLY A 121 -10.18 9.15 -2.82
CA GLY A 121 -10.12 10.18 -3.85
C GLY A 121 -11.39 10.23 -4.72
N PRO A 122 -11.47 11.18 -5.66
CA PRO A 122 -12.61 11.28 -6.57
C PRO A 122 -12.71 10.06 -7.49
N CYS A 123 -13.89 9.86 -8.06
CA CYS A 123 -14.10 8.96 -9.18
C CYS A 123 -13.25 9.39 -10.38
N THR A 124 -12.98 8.48 -11.33
CA THR A 124 -12.27 8.79 -12.58
C THR A 124 -12.89 9.95 -13.37
N CYS A 125 -14.21 10.16 -13.27
CA CYS A 125 -14.92 11.30 -13.90
C CYS A 125 -14.77 12.63 -13.13
N GLY A 126 -14.04 12.65 -12.01
CA GLY A 126 -13.82 13.82 -11.17
C GLY A 126 -14.85 14.04 -10.07
N THR A 127 -16.02 13.38 -10.13
CA THR A 127 -17.05 13.49 -9.08
C THR A 127 -16.60 12.81 -7.78
N VAL A 128 -17.04 13.35 -6.64
CA VAL A 128 -16.84 12.75 -5.32
C VAL A 128 -17.29 11.28 -5.32
N ALA A 129 -16.44 10.41 -4.79
CA ALA A 129 -16.73 8.99 -4.70
C ALA A 129 -17.82 8.71 -3.66
N ALA A 130 -18.79 7.89 -4.05
CA ALA A 130 -19.85 7.41 -3.16
C ALA A 130 -19.65 5.94 -2.77
N ALA A 131 -18.86 5.21 -3.55
CA ALA A 131 -18.63 3.78 -3.41
C ALA A 131 -17.19 3.41 -3.82
N LEU A 132 -16.81 2.19 -3.46
CA LEU A 132 -15.68 1.47 -4.02
C LEU A 132 -16.24 0.43 -5.00
N ALA A 133 -15.81 0.45 -6.24
CA ALA A 133 -16.24 -0.49 -7.29
C ALA A 133 -15.06 -1.34 -7.76
N ASP A 134 -15.34 -2.47 -8.42
CA ASP A 134 -14.31 -3.30 -9.06
C ASP A 134 -13.36 -2.46 -9.93
N ALA A 135 -12.05 -2.59 -9.65
CA ALA A 135 -10.98 -1.91 -10.36
C ALA A 135 -10.47 -2.68 -11.61
N GLY A 136 -11.00 -3.88 -11.88
CA GLY A 136 -10.60 -4.73 -13.00
C GLY A 136 -9.30 -5.50 -12.78
N TRP A 137 -8.78 -5.53 -11.55
CA TRP A 137 -7.57 -6.28 -11.18
C TRP A 137 -7.65 -6.79 -9.75
N GLY A 138 -6.71 -7.64 -9.35
CA GLY A 138 -6.67 -8.17 -7.98
C GLY A 138 -5.43 -8.99 -7.65
N ARG A 139 -5.58 -9.79 -6.60
CA ARG A 139 -4.65 -10.85 -6.15
C ARG A 139 -5.46 -12.13 -5.99
N PRO A 140 -4.81 -13.32 -5.94
CA PRO A 140 -5.54 -14.56 -5.66
C PRO A 140 -6.41 -14.44 -4.40
N GLY A 141 -7.72 -14.63 -4.54
CA GLY A 141 -8.70 -14.50 -3.46
C GLY A 141 -9.09 -13.06 -3.07
N TRP A 142 -8.62 -12.04 -3.78
CA TRP A 142 -8.87 -10.62 -3.47
C TRP A 142 -9.12 -9.77 -4.71
N LEU A 143 -10.25 -9.08 -4.73
CA LEU A 143 -10.62 -8.10 -5.75
C LEU A 143 -10.12 -6.71 -5.34
N ALA A 144 -9.41 -6.01 -6.22
CA ALA A 144 -9.06 -4.61 -5.98
C ALA A 144 -10.23 -3.69 -6.32
N LEU A 145 -10.34 -2.61 -5.54
CA LEU A 145 -11.43 -1.67 -5.66
C LEU A 145 -10.90 -0.27 -5.98
N ALA A 146 -11.68 0.49 -6.75
CA ALA A 146 -11.40 1.87 -7.12
C ALA A 146 -12.55 2.80 -6.69
N PRO A 147 -12.25 4.08 -6.38
CA PRO A 147 -13.28 5.08 -6.14
C PRO A 147 -14.29 5.17 -7.29
N SER A 148 -15.58 5.24 -6.97
CA SER A 148 -16.63 5.43 -7.96
C SER A 148 -17.76 6.31 -7.41
N CYS A 149 -18.22 7.26 -8.23
CA CYS A 149 -19.40 8.07 -7.92
C CYS A 149 -20.69 7.29 -8.21
N ALA A 150 -21.81 7.80 -7.72
CA ALA A 150 -23.13 7.17 -7.94
C ALA A 150 -23.49 7.03 -9.43
N GLY A 151 -23.01 7.94 -10.30
CA GLY A 151 -23.23 7.85 -11.75
C GLY A 151 -22.39 6.77 -12.43
N CYS A 152 -21.12 6.60 -12.04
CA CYS A 152 -20.22 5.66 -12.70
C CYS A 152 -20.29 4.23 -12.15
N VAL A 153 -20.94 3.98 -11.02
CA VAL A 153 -20.97 2.65 -10.39
C VAL A 153 -21.83 1.62 -11.15
N HIS A 154 -22.75 2.07 -11.99
CA HIS A 154 -23.75 1.23 -12.67
C HIS A 154 -23.13 -0.01 -13.33
N GLY A 155 -23.72 -1.18 -13.05
CA GLY A 155 -23.35 -2.45 -13.66
C GLY A 155 -22.05 -3.09 -13.14
N ARG A 156 -21.41 -2.51 -12.11
CA ARG A 156 -20.16 -3.05 -11.52
C ARG A 156 -20.38 -3.52 -10.08
N PRO A 157 -19.76 -4.66 -9.67
CA PRO A 157 -19.68 -5.02 -8.26
C PRO A 157 -19.12 -3.85 -7.46
N SER A 158 -19.85 -3.43 -6.43
CA SER A 158 -19.50 -2.25 -5.66
C SER A 158 -20.04 -2.33 -4.24
N LEU A 159 -19.48 -1.48 -3.39
CA LEU A 159 -19.81 -1.39 -1.99
C LEU A 159 -19.72 0.07 -1.54
N SER A 160 -20.62 0.47 -0.65
CA SER A 160 -20.53 1.79 -0.04
C SER A 160 -19.28 1.90 0.83
N LEU A 161 -18.81 3.14 1.03
CA LEU A 161 -17.68 3.40 1.93
C LEU A 161 -17.94 2.87 3.35
N ALA A 162 -19.17 3.02 3.84
CA ALA A 162 -19.58 2.48 5.14
C ALA A 162 -19.57 0.94 5.18
N ALA A 163 -19.99 0.28 4.10
CA ALA A 163 -19.93 -1.18 4.03
C ALA A 163 -18.49 -1.69 4.05
N PHE A 164 -17.58 -1.05 3.30
CA PHE A 164 -16.16 -1.39 3.34
C PHE A 164 -15.57 -1.21 4.75
N ALA A 165 -15.88 -0.10 5.41
CA ALA A 165 -15.43 0.18 6.78
C ALA A 165 -15.81 -0.95 7.74
N ARG A 166 -17.04 -1.45 7.65
CA ARG A 166 -17.52 -2.58 8.46
C ARG A 166 -16.77 -3.87 8.17
N LEU A 167 -16.55 -4.19 6.89
CA LEU A 167 -15.84 -5.41 6.48
C LEU A 167 -14.33 -5.37 6.81
N ALA A 168 -13.72 -4.18 6.82
CA ALA A 168 -12.34 -4.00 7.22
C ALA A 168 -12.15 -4.03 8.74
N GLY A 169 -13.19 -3.69 9.51
CA GLY A 169 -13.23 -3.78 10.96
C GLY A 169 -12.33 -2.75 11.66
N GLU A 170 -11.98 -3.03 12.92
CA GLU A 170 -10.97 -2.28 13.69
C GLU A 170 -11.27 -0.79 13.93
N GLY A 171 -12.54 -0.38 13.75
CA GLY A 171 -12.95 1.02 13.86
C GLY A 171 -12.44 1.90 12.73
N LEU A 172 -12.13 1.32 11.56
CA LEU A 172 -11.75 2.07 10.37
C LEU A 172 -12.83 3.10 10.00
N ARG A 173 -12.42 4.35 9.76
CA ARG A 173 -13.28 5.38 9.18
C ARG A 173 -12.97 5.56 7.69
N MET A 174 -14.00 5.49 6.85
CA MET A 174 -13.89 5.81 5.43
C MET A 174 -14.43 7.22 5.20
N VAL A 175 -13.69 8.05 4.47
CA VAL A 175 -14.05 9.44 4.17
C VAL A 175 -13.86 9.68 2.68
N ALA A 176 -14.83 10.28 1.99
CA ALA A 176 -14.62 10.75 0.62
C ALA A 176 -13.89 12.11 0.65
N ASP A 177 -12.90 12.28 -0.21
CA ASP A 177 -12.29 13.59 -0.45
C ASP A 177 -13.35 14.49 -1.13
N SER A 178 -13.81 15.51 -0.41
CA SER A 178 -14.82 16.44 -0.90
C SER A 178 -14.23 17.50 -1.86
N GLY A 179 -12.91 17.51 -2.10
CA GLY A 179 -12.29 18.36 -3.12
C GLY A 179 -12.26 19.87 -2.79
N ASP A 180 -12.95 20.34 -1.75
CA ASP A 180 -13.02 21.75 -1.35
C ASP A 180 -11.68 22.36 -0.90
N ALA A 181 -10.62 21.56 -0.76
CA ALA A 181 -9.28 22.00 -0.40
C ALA A 181 -8.25 21.94 -1.54
N ARG A 182 -8.68 21.75 -2.79
CA ARG A 182 -7.79 21.85 -3.97
C ARG A 182 -8.02 23.16 -4.73
N THR A 183 -7.83 24.29 -4.04
CA THR A 183 -7.39 25.49 -4.74
C THR A 183 -6.04 25.16 -5.37
N PRO A 184 -5.84 25.32 -6.69
CA PRO A 184 -4.51 25.20 -7.27
C PRO A 184 -3.66 26.30 -6.63
N VAL A 185 -2.83 25.95 -5.65
CA VAL A 185 -1.74 26.84 -5.24
C VAL A 185 -0.87 26.99 -6.49
N GLY A 186 -0.61 28.25 -6.85
CA GLY A 186 -0.18 28.67 -8.17
C GLY A 186 0.92 27.80 -8.79
N LEU A 187 0.86 27.70 -10.12
CA LEU A 187 1.87 27.13 -11.00
C LEU A 187 3.24 27.81 -10.77
N GLY A 188 3.94 27.39 -9.72
CA GLY A 188 5.30 27.75 -9.40
C GLY A 188 6.14 26.49 -9.34
N ALA A 189 6.76 26.17 -10.48
CA ALA A 189 7.85 25.20 -10.66
C ALA A 189 7.67 23.80 -10.01
N ALA A 190 6.80 22.98 -10.59
CA ALA A 190 6.99 21.53 -10.54
C ALA A 190 7.99 21.15 -11.65
N GLU A 191 9.29 21.17 -11.33
CA GLU A 191 10.27 20.44 -12.14
C GLU A 191 9.95 18.94 -12.08
N GLY A 192 10.05 18.28 -13.24
CA GLY A 192 9.46 16.98 -13.53
C GLY A 192 9.90 15.82 -12.63
N LEU A 193 9.24 14.68 -12.84
CA LEU A 193 9.58 13.40 -12.19
C LEU A 193 11.10 13.22 -12.16
N GLY A 194 11.66 13.24 -10.97
CA GLY A 194 13.10 13.21 -10.77
C GLY A 194 13.67 11.89 -11.27
N VAL A 195 14.91 11.96 -11.77
CA VAL A 195 15.77 10.80 -12.01
C VAL A 195 15.76 9.78 -10.84
N PRO A 196 15.64 10.18 -9.55
CA PRO A 196 15.55 9.23 -8.44
C PRO A 196 14.30 8.32 -8.46
N GLU A 197 13.14 8.83 -8.85
CA GLU A 197 11.91 8.05 -8.96
C GLU A 197 11.99 7.01 -10.08
N LEU A 198 12.55 7.39 -11.23
CA LEU A 198 12.81 6.48 -12.35
C LEU A 198 13.85 5.41 -11.99
N ILE A 199 14.86 5.74 -11.18
CA ILE A 199 15.83 4.77 -10.65
C ILE A 199 15.15 3.80 -9.68
N ALA A 200 14.24 4.27 -8.84
CA ALA A 200 13.49 3.42 -7.92
C ALA A 200 12.57 2.43 -8.67
N GLU A 201 11.91 2.89 -9.73
CA GLU A 201 11.13 2.02 -10.61
C GLU A 201 11.99 1.03 -11.40
N ALA A 202 13.13 1.48 -11.95
CA ALA A 202 14.07 0.60 -12.65
C ALA A 202 14.64 -0.48 -11.71
N ALA A 203 14.97 -0.13 -10.46
CA ALA A 203 15.41 -1.08 -9.45
C ALA A 203 14.30 -2.09 -9.09
N LEU A 204 13.04 -1.64 -9.06
CA LEU A 204 11.89 -2.50 -8.79
C LEU A 204 11.62 -3.48 -9.95
N LEU A 205 11.76 -3.02 -11.20
CA LEU A 205 11.66 -3.85 -12.39
C LEU A 205 12.80 -4.88 -12.44
N GLN A 206 14.02 -4.46 -12.11
CA GLN A 206 15.19 -5.35 -12.05
C GLN A 206 15.01 -6.44 -10.99
N ALA A 207 14.59 -6.09 -9.78
CA ALA A 207 14.33 -7.06 -8.71
C ALA A 207 13.24 -8.08 -9.09
N ARG A 208 12.24 -7.65 -9.87
CA ARG A 208 11.17 -8.54 -10.35
C ARG A 208 11.67 -9.49 -11.44
N LEU A 209 12.54 -9.03 -12.34
CA LEU A 209 13.19 -9.87 -13.34
C LEU A 209 14.09 -10.93 -12.69
N ASP A 210 14.92 -10.54 -11.73
CA ASP A 210 15.82 -11.46 -11.01
C ASP A 210 15.02 -12.55 -10.26
N TRP A 211 13.87 -12.19 -9.68
CA TRP A 211 12.96 -13.14 -9.06
C TRP A 211 12.37 -14.13 -10.07
N PHE A 212 11.90 -13.65 -11.24
CA PHE A 212 11.38 -14.51 -12.30
C PHE A 212 12.45 -15.48 -12.82
N GLN A 213 13.67 -15.00 -13.03
CA GLN A 213 14.80 -15.85 -13.46
C GLN A 213 15.12 -16.93 -12.42
N THR A 214 15.07 -16.57 -11.13
CA THR A 214 15.23 -17.54 -10.04
C THR A 214 14.14 -18.62 -10.05
N GLN A 215 12.88 -18.25 -10.34
CA GLN A 215 11.79 -19.24 -10.46
C GLN A 215 11.95 -20.13 -11.70
N LEU A 216 12.35 -19.56 -12.84
CA LEU A 216 12.61 -20.34 -14.05
C LEU A 216 13.78 -21.31 -13.87
N GLY A 217 14.86 -20.89 -13.20
CA GLY A 217 15.99 -21.76 -12.90
C GLY A 217 15.62 -22.95 -12.00
N ARG A 218 14.67 -22.76 -11.06
CA ARG A 218 14.14 -23.85 -10.24
C ARG A 218 13.30 -24.83 -11.05
N LEU A 219 12.50 -24.34 -12.00
CA LEU A 219 11.70 -25.19 -12.89
C LEU A 219 12.56 -25.92 -13.95
N GLY A 220 13.65 -25.30 -14.40
CA GLY A 220 14.60 -25.91 -15.34
C GLY A 220 15.60 -26.89 -14.70
N GLY A 221 15.84 -26.78 -13.39
CA GLY A 221 16.76 -27.65 -12.63
C GLY A 221 16.25 -29.09 -12.43
N ASP A 222 14.95 -29.32 -12.58
CA ASP A 222 14.34 -30.66 -12.43
C ASP A 222 14.36 -31.50 -13.73
N ALA A 223 14.82 -30.95 -14.85
CA ALA A 223 14.82 -31.64 -16.15
C ALA A 223 16.15 -32.36 -16.50
N GLY A 224 17.21 -32.24 -15.67
CA GLY A 224 18.56 -32.72 -16.02
C GLY A 224 19.08 -33.95 -15.24
N GLY A 225 18.28 -34.52 -14.34
CA GLY A 225 18.74 -35.51 -13.36
C GLY A 225 18.38 -36.97 -13.62
N GLY A 226 18.17 -37.39 -14.88
CA GLY A 226 17.89 -38.79 -15.24
C GLY A 226 19.12 -39.50 -15.81
N ARG A 227 19.94 -40.11 -14.95
CA ARG A 227 21.07 -40.95 -15.39
C ARG A 227 20.56 -42.21 -16.10
N HIS A 228 20.93 -42.36 -17.37
CA HIS A 228 20.95 -43.65 -18.05
C HIS A 228 21.99 -44.58 -17.40
N ARG A 229 21.65 -45.88 -17.43
CA ARG A 229 22.45 -47.04 -17.01
C ARG A 229 23.86 -47.05 -17.58
#